data_AF-A0A7D9IPC0-F1
#
_entry.id   AF-A0A7D9IPC0-F1
#
_cell.length_a   1.000
_cell.length_b   1.000
_cell.length_c   1.000
_cell.angle_alpha   90.00
_cell.angle_beta   90.00
_cell.angle_gamma   90.00
#
_symmetry.space_group_name_H-M   'P 1'
#
loop_
_entity.id
_entity.type
_entity.pdbx_description
1 polymer ?
#
loop_
_entity_poly.entity_id
_entity_poly.type
_entity_poly.pdbx_seq_one_letter_code
_entity_poly.pdbx_strand_id
1 'polypeptide(L)'
;MSNVRRFTLSNLKKYTSYIVAVQAATKIGLGPVGSNRTWQTKEDIPAKGPVITSIFAESSTSFRIAWKGLSDGNANGAIIGYRVCYKLVETSVNICNSVGNILHTTLFNLEKYTSYAVAVQAATKIGFGPLGAKVTKRTKED
;
A
#
# COMPACT_ATOMS: atom_id res chain seq x y z
N MET A 1 45.80 -4.22 -1.60
CA MET A 1 44.42 -4.25 -2.14
C MET A 1 43.83 -5.60 -1.80
N SER A 2 42.73 -5.66 -1.04
CA SER A 2 42.10 -6.93 -0.68
C SER A 2 41.31 -7.50 -1.87
N ASN A 3 41.46 -8.81 -2.12
CA ASN A 3 40.65 -9.51 -3.11
C ASN A 3 39.25 -9.74 -2.53
N VAL A 4 38.33 -8.81 -2.81
CA VAL A 4 36.94 -8.89 -2.35
C VAL A 4 36.13 -9.71 -3.34
N ARG A 5 35.62 -10.86 -2.87
CA ARG A 5 34.80 -11.79 -3.68
C ARG A 5 33.29 -11.62 -3.46
N ARG A 6 32.88 -10.73 -2.55
CA ARG A 6 31.48 -10.51 -2.18
C ARG A 6 31.20 -9.02 -2.06
N PHE A 7 30.09 -8.59 -2.62
CA PHE A 7 29.60 -7.23 -2.51
C PHE A 7 28.10 -7.25 -2.23
N THR A 8 27.66 -6.45 -1.28
CA THR A 8 26.24 -6.33 -0.92
C THR A 8 25.67 -5.08 -1.56
N LEU A 9 24.71 -5.26 -2.46
CA LEU A 9 23.91 -4.16 -2.99
C LEU A 9 22.86 -3.77 -1.93
N SER A 10 22.93 -2.54 -1.45
CA SER A 10 21.99 -1.96 -0.47
C SER A 10 21.10 -0.90 -1.10
N ASN A 11 20.05 -0.46 -0.39
CA ASN A 11 19.13 0.60 -0.82
C ASN A 11 18.39 0.31 -2.14
N LEU A 12 18.15 -0.98 -2.42
CA LEU A 12 17.31 -1.41 -3.54
C LEU A 12 15.84 -1.14 -3.23
N LYS A 13 15.05 -0.84 -4.26
CA LYS A 13 13.60 -0.71 -4.16
C LYS A 13 13.00 -2.07 -3.83
N LYS A 14 12.02 -2.07 -2.93
CA LYS A 14 11.28 -3.28 -2.52
C LYS A 14 10.46 -3.83 -3.68
N TYR A 15 10.20 -5.13 -3.67
CA TYR A 15 9.47 -5.86 -4.71
C TYR A 15 9.85 -5.52 -6.18
N THR A 16 11.10 -5.11 -6.42
CA THR A 16 11.59 -4.68 -7.74
C THR A 16 12.59 -5.70 -8.29
N SER A 17 12.46 -6.03 -9.58
CA SER A 17 13.40 -6.90 -10.29
C SER A 17 14.62 -6.12 -10.75
N TYR A 18 15.80 -6.63 -10.43
CA TYR A 18 17.08 -6.09 -10.84
C TYR A 18 17.84 -7.09 -11.70
N ILE A 19 18.56 -6.59 -12.71
CA ILE A 19 19.53 -7.35 -13.47
C ILE A 19 20.91 -6.96 -12.97
N VAL A 20 21.70 -7.94 -12.56
CA VAL A 20 23.04 -7.75 -12.00
C VAL A 20 24.06 -8.47 -12.86
N ALA A 21 25.14 -7.78 -13.21
CA ALA A 21 26.32 -8.33 -13.85
C ALA A 21 27.58 -7.78 -13.19
N VAL A 22 28.67 -8.53 -13.29
CA VAL A 22 29.97 -8.17 -12.70
C VAL A 22 31.03 -8.23 -13.80
N GLN A 23 31.90 -7.23 -13.85
CA GLN A 23 33.07 -7.24 -14.73
C GLN A 23 34.33 -6.97 -13.92
N ALA A 24 35.45 -7.56 -14.35
CA ALA A 24 36.74 -7.30 -13.74
C ALA A 24 37.29 -5.95 -14.22
N ALA A 25 38.05 -5.27 -13.37
CA ALA A 25 38.79 -4.06 -13.73
C ALA A 25 40.27 -4.24 -13.39
N THR A 26 41.15 -3.84 -14.30
CA THR A 26 42.60 -3.84 -14.14
C THR A 26 43.15 -2.43 -14.35
N LYS A 27 44.46 -2.22 -14.13
CA LYS A 27 45.12 -0.93 -14.40
C LYS A 27 45.06 -0.51 -15.88
N ILE A 28 44.94 -1.48 -16.79
CA ILE A 28 44.88 -1.23 -18.24
C ILE A 28 43.44 -0.92 -18.67
N GLY A 29 42.46 -1.49 -17.99
CA GLY A 29 41.06 -1.23 -18.28
C GLY A 29 40.09 -2.29 -17.77
N LEU A 30 38.87 -2.19 -18.27
CA LEU A 30 37.74 -3.06 -17.95
C LEU A 30 37.79 -4.36 -18.75
N GLY A 31 37.59 -5.48 -18.07
CA GLY A 31 37.37 -6.79 -18.68
C GLY A 31 35.92 -6.97 -19.16
N PRO A 32 35.60 -8.14 -19.74
CA PRO A 32 34.26 -8.44 -20.23
C PRO A 32 33.23 -8.46 -19.10
N VAL A 33 32.00 -8.07 -19.45
CA VAL A 33 30.83 -8.18 -18.57
C VAL A 33 30.47 -9.65 -18.40
N GLY A 34 30.41 -10.12 -17.15
CA GLY A 34 29.92 -11.44 -16.82
C GLY A 34 28.43 -11.62 -17.12
N SER A 35 27.93 -12.85 -17.00
CA SER A 35 26.54 -13.16 -17.30
C SER A 35 25.54 -12.38 -16.43
N ASN A 36 24.49 -11.85 -17.06
CA ASN A 36 23.37 -11.23 -16.38
C ASN A 36 22.67 -12.24 -15.47
N ARG A 37 22.37 -11.83 -14.24
CA ARG A 37 21.48 -12.56 -13.33
C ARG A 37 20.33 -11.65 -12.90
N THR A 38 19.11 -12.13 -13.06
CA THR A 38 17.91 -11.43 -12.61
C THR A 38 17.55 -11.87 -11.20
N TRP A 39 17.29 -10.92 -10.31
CA TRP A 39 16.82 -11.20 -8.95
C TRP A 39 15.80 -10.14 -8.52
N GLN A 40 14.76 -10.57 -7.82
CA GLN A 40 13.72 -9.67 -7.30
C GLN A 40 13.85 -9.53 -5.79
N THR A 41 13.86 -8.28 -5.32
CA THR A 41 13.82 -7.98 -3.88
C THR A 41 12.53 -8.47 -3.24
N LYS A 42 12.58 -8.82 -1.95
CA LYS A 42 11.42 -9.29 -1.19
C LYS A 42 10.28 -8.25 -1.15
N GLU A 43 9.08 -8.78 -0.92
CA GLU A 43 7.90 -7.97 -0.57
C GLU A 43 8.05 -7.35 0.82
N ASP A 44 7.27 -6.30 1.05
CA ASP A 44 7.07 -5.65 2.34
C ASP A 44 5.62 -5.17 2.47
N ILE A 45 5.26 -4.59 3.60
CA ILE A 45 3.99 -3.86 3.73
C ILE A 45 3.94 -2.67 2.74
N PRO A 46 2.74 -2.28 2.29
CA PRO A 46 2.57 -1.06 1.51
C PRO A 46 3.15 0.17 2.22
N ALA A 47 3.83 1.03 1.49
CA ALA A 47 4.45 2.25 2.02
C ALA A 47 3.44 3.39 2.24
N LYS A 48 2.31 3.37 1.52
CA LYS A 48 1.24 4.39 1.61
C LYS A 48 -0.13 3.72 1.64
N GLY A 49 -1.09 4.39 2.28
CA GLY A 49 -2.48 3.98 2.23
C GLY A 49 -3.18 4.43 0.95
N PRO A 50 -4.23 3.72 0.49
CA PRO A 50 -5.06 4.12 -0.64
C PRO A 50 -5.71 5.50 -0.48
N VAL A 51 -5.95 6.17 -1.60
CA VAL A 51 -6.70 7.43 -1.64
C VAL A 51 -8.16 7.14 -1.93
N ILE A 52 -9.05 7.55 -1.03
CA ILE A 52 -10.50 7.52 -1.25
C ILE A 52 -10.82 8.48 -2.40
N THR A 53 -11.43 7.96 -3.46
CA THR A 53 -11.80 8.72 -4.66
C THR A 53 -13.23 9.24 -4.58
N SER A 54 -14.11 8.53 -3.86
CA SER A 54 -15.47 8.99 -3.60
C SER A 54 -16.04 8.40 -2.31
N ILE A 55 -16.88 9.19 -1.64
CA ILE A 55 -17.68 8.76 -0.51
C ILE A 55 -19.03 9.48 -0.55
N PHE A 56 -20.12 8.71 -0.51
CA PHE A 56 -21.47 9.25 -0.49
C PHE A 56 -22.35 8.54 0.52
N ALA A 57 -23.21 9.32 1.18
CA ALA A 57 -24.29 8.81 2.01
C ALA A 57 -25.34 8.18 1.10
N GLU A 58 -25.38 6.86 1.07
CA GLU A 58 -26.33 6.12 0.26
C GLU A 58 -27.71 6.19 0.92
N SER A 59 -27.78 5.98 2.25
CA SER A 59 -28.95 6.20 3.11
C SER A 59 -28.65 7.07 4.35
N SER A 60 -29.60 7.18 5.28
CA SER A 60 -29.38 7.75 6.62
C SER A 60 -28.48 6.88 7.51
N THR A 61 -28.15 5.65 7.11
CA THR A 61 -27.34 4.70 7.92
C THR A 61 -26.23 4.01 7.13
N SER A 62 -25.90 4.48 5.93
CA SER A 62 -24.86 3.86 5.10
C SER A 62 -24.02 4.83 4.28
N PHE A 63 -22.76 4.45 4.07
CA PHE A 63 -21.86 5.10 3.11
C PHE A 63 -21.41 4.12 2.04
N ARG A 64 -21.47 4.53 0.79
CA ARG A 64 -20.76 3.86 -0.30
C ARG A 64 -19.46 4.59 -0.58
N ILE A 65 -18.36 3.84 -0.60
CA ILE A 65 -16.99 4.35 -0.63
C ILE A 65 -16.25 3.66 -1.77
N ALA A 66 -15.45 4.42 -2.51
CA ALA A 66 -14.48 3.89 -3.48
C ALA A 66 -13.09 4.51 -3.27
N TRP A 67 -12.06 3.77 -3.64
CA TRP A 67 -10.65 4.20 -3.54
C TRP A 67 -9.84 3.74 -4.74
N LYS A 68 -8.67 4.36 -4.93
CA LYS A 68 -7.70 3.97 -5.94
C LYS A 68 -6.74 2.92 -5.39
N GLY A 69 -6.43 1.90 -6.17
CA GLY A 69 -5.36 0.95 -5.86
C GLY A 69 -3.98 1.64 -5.79
N LEU A 70 -3.04 1.01 -5.09
CA LEU A 70 -1.68 1.52 -4.97
C LEU A 70 -0.86 1.23 -6.22
N SER A 71 -0.04 2.19 -6.64
CA SER A 71 0.99 1.97 -7.66
C SER A 71 2.10 1.05 -7.12
N ASP A 72 2.79 0.31 -7.99
CA ASP A 72 3.85 -0.65 -7.63
C ASP A 72 4.89 -0.09 -6.65
N GLY A 73 5.36 1.14 -6.87
CA GLY A 73 6.33 1.80 -5.99
C GLY A 73 5.85 2.13 -4.58
N ASN A 74 4.54 2.04 -4.32
CA ASN A 74 3.95 2.22 -2.99
C ASN A 74 3.36 0.93 -2.43
N ALA A 75 3.08 -0.07 -3.28
CA ALA A 75 2.53 -1.35 -2.85
C ALA A 75 3.60 -2.21 -2.15
N ASN A 76 4.86 -2.13 -2.58
CA ASN A 76 5.97 -2.97 -2.11
C ASN A 76 5.67 -4.48 -2.14
N GLY A 77 4.75 -4.92 -2.99
CA GLY A 77 4.30 -6.29 -3.07
C GLY A 77 2.97 -6.40 -3.80
N ALA A 78 2.46 -7.62 -3.92
CA ALA A 78 1.15 -7.86 -4.50
C ALA A 78 0.06 -7.46 -3.49
N ILE A 79 -0.85 -6.57 -3.87
CA ILE A 79 -1.99 -6.21 -3.01
C ILE A 79 -2.97 -7.37 -2.95
N ILE A 80 -3.22 -7.88 -1.74
CA ILE A 80 -4.11 -9.03 -1.50
C ILE A 80 -5.44 -8.64 -0.84
N GLY A 81 -5.56 -7.39 -0.37
CA GLY A 81 -6.81 -6.91 0.22
C GLY A 81 -6.70 -5.52 0.82
N TYR A 82 -7.83 -5.04 1.32
CA TYR A 82 -7.97 -3.73 1.92
C TYR A 82 -8.65 -3.82 3.29
N ARG A 83 -8.56 -2.74 4.06
CA ARG A 83 -9.32 -2.57 5.29
C ARG A 83 -9.84 -1.15 5.35
N VAL A 84 -11.14 -1.01 5.54
CA VAL A 84 -11.80 0.29 5.70
C VAL A 84 -11.95 0.54 7.18
N CYS A 85 -11.33 1.61 7.66
CA CYS A 85 -11.42 2.08 9.04
C CYS A 85 -12.26 3.35 9.11
N TYR A 86 -13.14 3.42 10.10
CA TYR A 86 -14.02 4.56 10.30
C TYR A 86 -14.29 4.78 11.78
N LYS A 87 -14.57 6.04 12.11
CA LYS A 87 -14.96 6.45 13.46
C LYS A 87 -15.90 7.64 13.41
N LEU A 88 -16.70 7.81 14.46
CA LEU A 88 -17.38 9.08 14.71
C LEU A 88 -16.34 10.19 14.84
N VAL A 89 -16.62 11.36 14.27
CA VAL A 89 -15.68 12.50 14.35
C VAL A 89 -15.45 12.91 15.80
N GLU A 90 -16.49 12.81 16.62
CA GLU A 90 -16.52 13.25 18.03
C GLU A 90 -15.92 12.22 18.99
N THR A 91 -15.69 10.98 18.55
CA THR A 91 -15.18 9.91 19.42
C THR A 91 -13.81 9.39 18.98
N SER A 92 -13.19 8.62 19.88
CA SER A 92 -11.91 7.95 19.65
C SER A 92 -12.07 6.48 19.23
N VAL A 93 -13.29 5.95 19.21
CA VAL A 93 -13.54 4.53 18.89
C VAL A 93 -13.39 4.33 17.39
N ASN A 94 -12.38 3.56 16.99
CA ASN A 94 -12.08 3.28 15.59
C ASN A 94 -12.47 1.84 15.25
N ILE A 95 -13.37 1.69 14.28
CA ILE A 95 -13.83 0.40 13.76
C ILE A 95 -13.12 0.14 12.44
N CYS A 96 -12.66 -1.09 12.20
CA CYS A 96 -12.01 -1.44 10.94
C CYS A 96 -12.50 -2.78 10.39
N ASN A 97 -12.98 -2.75 9.14
CA ASN A 97 -13.51 -3.91 8.45
C ASN A 97 -12.58 -4.29 7.29
N SER A 98 -12.06 -5.52 7.30
CA SER A 98 -11.30 -6.04 6.17
C SER A 98 -12.26 -6.31 5.02
N VAL A 99 -11.96 -5.76 3.86
CA VAL A 99 -12.69 -5.98 2.61
C VAL A 99 -11.65 -6.55 1.64
N GLY A 100 -11.97 -7.60 0.88
CA GLY A 100 -11.00 -8.31 0.04
C GLY A 100 -10.27 -7.43 -0.99
N ASN A 101 -9.71 -8.00 -2.06
CA ASN A 101 -9.08 -7.18 -3.10
C ASN A 101 -10.12 -6.50 -4.01
N ILE A 102 -10.90 -5.58 -3.43
CA ILE A 102 -11.93 -4.76 -4.08
C ILE A 102 -11.56 -3.28 -3.93
N LEU A 103 -12.13 -2.44 -4.78
CA LEU A 103 -11.84 -0.99 -4.79
C LEU A 103 -13.03 -0.13 -4.37
N HIS A 104 -14.10 -0.77 -3.90
CA HIS A 104 -15.27 -0.10 -3.34
C HIS A 104 -15.96 -1.01 -2.33
N THR A 105 -16.70 -0.43 -1.40
CA THR A 105 -17.56 -1.15 -0.46
C THR A 105 -18.66 -0.23 0.08
N THR A 106 -19.63 -0.81 0.77
CA THR A 106 -20.64 -0.07 1.54
C THR A 106 -20.46 -0.35 3.03
N LEU A 107 -20.38 0.72 3.83
CA LEU A 107 -20.51 0.67 5.28
C LEU A 107 -21.98 0.76 5.65
N PHE A 108 -22.42 -0.11 6.55
CA PHE A 108 -23.80 -0.19 7.03
C PHE A 108 -23.86 0.06 8.54
N ASN A 109 -25.07 0.17 9.07
CA ASN A 109 -25.34 0.32 10.51
C ASN A 109 -24.67 1.56 11.12
N LEU A 110 -24.61 2.65 10.35
CA LEU A 110 -24.14 3.95 10.84
C LEU A 110 -25.28 4.71 11.50
N GLU A 111 -24.94 5.62 12.40
CA GLU A 111 -25.90 6.51 13.05
C GLU A 111 -26.42 7.56 12.07
N LYS A 112 -27.70 7.92 12.21
CA LYS A 112 -28.37 8.91 11.37
C LYS A 112 -27.82 10.30 11.63
N TYR A 113 -27.76 11.12 10.59
CA TYR A 113 -27.27 12.49 10.65
C TYR A 113 -25.92 12.70 11.38
N THR A 114 -25.03 11.72 11.28
CA THR A 114 -23.82 11.68 12.09
C THR A 114 -22.57 11.69 11.22
N SER A 115 -21.56 12.45 11.65
CA SER A 115 -20.31 12.63 10.91
C SER A 115 -19.28 11.57 11.28
N TYR A 116 -18.76 10.87 10.27
CA TYR A 116 -17.68 9.89 10.41
C TYR A 116 -16.45 10.33 9.63
N ALA A 117 -15.27 10.03 10.18
CA ALA A 117 -14.01 10.07 9.47
C ALA A 117 -13.66 8.66 8.98
N VAL A 118 -13.39 8.51 7.68
CA VAL A 118 -13.15 7.22 7.03
C VAL A 118 -11.77 7.22 6.36
N ALA A 119 -11.03 6.13 6.48
CA ALA A 119 -9.76 5.90 5.80
C ALA A 119 -9.64 4.44 5.36
N VAL A 120 -8.78 4.18 4.37
CA VAL A 120 -8.53 2.83 3.85
C VAL A 120 -7.04 2.52 3.99
N GLN A 121 -6.69 1.28 4.31
CA GLN A 121 -5.32 0.75 4.19
C GLN A 121 -5.31 -0.48 3.29
N ALA A 122 -4.18 -0.72 2.63
CA ALA A 122 -3.96 -1.91 1.79
C ALA A 122 -3.09 -2.92 2.52
N ALA A 123 -3.15 -4.18 2.09
CA ALA A 123 -2.28 -5.25 2.56
C ALA A 123 -1.56 -5.97 1.43
N THR A 124 -0.30 -6.32 1.67
CA THR A 124 0.40 -7.41 0.97
C THR A 124 0.36 -8.66 1.84
N LYS A 125 0.97 -9.75 1.38
CA LYS A 125 1.12 -10.96 2.21
C LYS A 125 1.94 -10.74 3.48
N ILE A 126 2.72 -9.66 3.54
CA ILE A 126 3.52 -9.29 4.72
C ILE A 126 2.64 -8.64 5.79
N GLY A 127 1.61 -7.91 5.39
CA GLY A 127 0.67 -7.28 6.30
C GLY A 127 0.07 -5.99 5.76
N PHE A 128 -0.62 -5.27 6.65
CA PHE A 128 -1.23 -3.98 6.34
C PHE A 128 -0.20 -2.86 6.39
N GLY A 129 -0.24 -1.99 5.38
CA GLY A 129 0.46 -0.72 5.37
C GLY A 129 -0.26 0.34 6.21
N PRO A 130 0.16 1.61 6.13
CA PRO A 130 -0.49 2.69 6.85
C PRO A 130 -1.89 2.99 6.28
N LEU A 131 -2.72 3.64 7.10
CA LEU A 131 -3.97 4.25 6.64
C LEU A 131 -3.69 5.38 5.65
N GLY A 132 -4.58 5.51 4.68
CA GLY A 132 -4.63 6.66 3.78
C GLY A 132 -5.15 7.91 4.50
N ALA A 133 -5.25 9.00 3.75
CA ALA A 133 -5.84 10.23 4.27
C ALA A 133 -7.30 10.00 4.68
N LYS A 134 -7.69 10.56 5.82
CA LYS A 134 -9.07 10.49 6.31
C LYS A 134 -9.96 11.41 5.48
N VAL A 135 -11.14 10.93 5.13
CA VAL A 135 -12.21 11.72 4.51
C VAL A 135 -13.40 11.72 5.44
N THR A 136 -13.92 12.91 5.75
CA THR A 136 -15.09 13.06 6.62
C THR A 136 -16.38 13.09 5.78
N LYS A 137 -17.40 12.36 6.21
CA LYS A 137 -18.73 12.38 5.60
C LYS A 137 -19.81 12.26 6.67
N ARG A 138 -20.94 12.95 6.47
CA ARG A 138 -22.14 12.83 7.30
C ARG A 138 -23.19 11.97 6.60
N THR A 139 -23.86 11.09 7.35
CA THR A 139 -25.03 10.35 6.88
C THR A 139 -26.21 11.29 6.61
N LYS A 140 -27.18 10.87 5.80
CA LYS A 140 -28.38 11.67 5.53
C LYS A 140 -29.25 11.81 6.79
N GLU A 141 -30.05 12.87 6.80
CA GLU A 141 -31.30 12.92 7.59
C GLU A 141 -32.34 12.03 6.89
N ASP A 142 -33.29 11.47 7.64
CA ASP A 142 -34.40 10.71 7.03
C ASP A 142 -35.30 11.61 6.16
#